data_AF-A0A147J4C9-F1
#
_entry.id   AF-A0A147J4C9-F1
#
_cell.length_a   1.000
_cell.length_b   1.000
_cell.length_c   1.000
_cell.angle_alpha   90.00
_cell.angle_beta   90.00
_cell.angle_gamma   90.00
#
_symmetry.space_group_name_H-M   'P 1'
#
loop_
_entity.id
_entity.type
_entity.pdbx_description
1 polymer ?
#
loop_
_entity_poly.entity_id
_entity_poly.type
_entity_poly.pdbx_seq_one_letter_code
_entity_poly.pdbx_strand_id
1 'polypeptide(L)'
;PRAGADLLNAKAQPDQGARNALTFLSYAEKFLAGSWRFDTYFGRDTLMSVRLLMPALQPAAVETGLFSVLARLSPQGEVAHEEDIGEFAILDHRKADGSSSDAPVYNYNMVDSDYMLAPVARAWLLDDPRGRTRAAAFLARRVDGETLGARMVRNLRFVLRQAQPFARDPVAARLIALKPGMDAGEWRDSNDGLAGGRIPYDVNAVLVPAALDSAAALEASGLLRPYLAASDAKAFGEARAVADIWRTKAPPLFDVTLAPAEARQAVSRYARMIGVPDAPALAA
;
A
#
# COMPACT_ATOMS: atom_id res chain seq x y z
N PRO A 1 -1.22 -2.25 24.59
CA PRO A 1 -2.22 -1.53 23.77
C PRO A 1 -1.99 -0.02 23.86
N ARG A 2 -2.21 0.72 22.77
CA ARG A 2 -2.34 2.18 22.74
C ARG A 2 -3.80 2.51 23.05
N ALA A 3 -4.07 3.34 24.05
CA ALA A 3 -5.43 3.62 24.50
C ALA A 3 -5.62 5.09 24.89
N GLY A 4 -6.87 5.55 24.92
CA GLY A 4 -7.22 6.86 25.45
C GLY A 4 -6.41 8.00 24.84
N ALA A 5 -5.76 8.80 25.69
CA ALA A 5 -4.96 9.95 25.28
C ALA A 5 -3.64 9.60 24.57
N ASP A 6 -3.22 8.33 24.57
CA ASP A 6 -2.07 7.84 23.79
C ASP A 6 -2.46 7.46 22.35
N LEU A 7 -3.76 7.31 22.09
CA LEU A 7 -4.31 6.88 20.80
C LEU A 7 -5.05 8.01 20.07
N LEU A 8 -5.98 8.68 20.76
CA LEU A 8 -6.88 9.67 20.19
C LEU A 8 -6.65 11.06 20.80
N ASN A 9 -6.83 12.09 19.98
CA ASN A 9 -6.81 13.48 20.40
C ASN A 9 -8.24 14.04 20.54
N ALA A 10 -8.37 15.30 20.96
CA ALA A 10 -9.65 15.95 21.24
C ALA A 10 -10.59 16.09 20.01
N LYS A 11 -10.09 15.87 18.78
CA LYS A 11 -10.90 15.91 17.54
C LYS A 11 -11.62 14.59 17.25
N ALA A 12 -11.32 13.52 17.98
CA ALA A 12 -11.94 12.22 17.76
C ALA A 12 -13.41 12.23 18.21
N GLN A 13 -14.31 11.61 17.43
CA GLN A 13 -15.72 11.46 17.79
C GLN A 13 -15.87 10.72 19.13
N PRO A 14 -16.81 11.09 20.02
CA PRO A 14 -16.97 10.49 21.34
C PRO A 14 -17.71 9.14 21.34
N ASP A 15 -17.77 8.43 20.21
CA ASP A 15 -18.41 7.11 20.12
C ASP A 15 -17.61 6.06 20.90
N GLN A 16 -18.17 5.57 22.01
CA GLN A 16 -17.48 4.66 22.91
C GLN A 16 -17.20 3.29 22.26
N GLY A 17 -18.11 2.80 21.40
CA GLY A 17 -17.98 1.52 20.73
C GLY A 17 -16.81 1.52 19.74
N ALA A 18 -16.76 2.52 18.87
CA ALA A 18 -15.68 2.72 17.91
C ALA A 18 -14.33 2.95 18.60
N ARG A 19 -14.30 3.71 19.71
CA ARG A 19 -13.08 3.93 20.51
C ARG A 19 -12.55 2.64 21.14
N ASN A 20 -13.44 1.80 21.68
CA ASN A 20 -13.07 0.51 22.26
C ASN A 20 -12.54 -0.43 21.17
N ALA A 21 -13.22 -0.51 20.02
CA ALA A 21 -12.78 -1.32 18.89
C ALA A 21 -11.39 -0.88 18.38
N LEU A 22 -11.17 0.43 18.19
CA LEU A 22 -9.87 0.94 17.75
C LEU A 22 -8.77 0.68 18.80
N THR A 23 -9.07 0.85 20.09
CA THR A 23 -8.13 0.55 21.18
C THR A 23 -7.73 -0.92 21.19
N PHE A 24 -8.71 -1.83 21.00
CA PHE A 24 -8.46 -3.26 20.93
C PHE A 24 -7.50 -3.62 19.78
N LEU A 25 -7.60 -2.93 18.65
CA LEU A 25 -6.78 -3.17 17.46
C LEU A 25 -5.44 -2.40 17.44
N SER A 26 -5.11 -1.64 18.49
CA SER A 26 -3.96 -0.75 18.51
C SER A 26 -2.92 -1.18 19.56
N TYR A 27 -1.79 -1.74 19.13
CA TYR A 27 -0.66 -2.13 20.00
C TYR A 27 0.56 -1.27 19.72
N ALA A 28 1.56 -1.28 20.62
CA ALA A 28 2.74 -0.44 20.44
C ALA A 28 3.63 -0.95 19.29
N GLU A 29 3.61 -2.26 19.10
CA GLU A 29 4.36 -3.06 18.15
C GLU A 29 3.74 -3.02 16.75
N LYS A 30 2.40 -3.10 16.67
CA LYS A 30 1.64 -3.08 15.41
C LYS A 30 0.19 -2.65 15.59
N PHE A 31 -0.44 -2.19 14.50
CA PHE A 31 -1.89 -2.13 14.36
C PHE A 31 -2.42 -3.40 13.68
N LEU A 32 -3.58 -3.84 14.13
CA LEU A 32 -4.26 -5.06 13.67
C LEU A 32 -5.51 -4.69 12.85
N ALA A 33 -5.90 -5.58 11.96
CA ALA A 33 -7.15 -5.50 11.22
C ALA A 33 -7.93 -6.82 11.33
N GLY A 34 -9.24 -6.73 11.12
CA GLY A 34 -10.17 -7.82 11.35
C GLY A 34 -10.63 -7.91 12.81
N SER A 35 -11.90 -8.25 13.04
CA SER A 35 -12.43 -8.55 14.38
C SER A 35 -11.74 -9.77 14.99
N TRP A 36 -12.09 -10.13 16.24
CA TRP A 36 -11.66 -11.28 17.07
C TRP A 36 -11.26 -12.60 16.39
N ARG A 37 -11.63 -12.81 15.12
CA ARG A 37 -11.29 -13.97 14.29
C ARG A 37 -9.90 -13.92 13.65
N PHE A 38 -9.39 -12.74 13.26
CA PHE A 38 -8.12 -12.64 12.52
C PHE A 38 -7.01 -11.99 13.35
N ASP A 39 -7.32 -10.92 14.09
CA ASP A 39 -6.40 -10.21 15.02
C ASP A 39 -4.95 -10.12 14.54
N THR A 40 -4.75 -9.82 13.25
CA THR A 40 -3.44 -9.80 12.60
C THR A 40 -3.18 -8.50 11.83
N TYR A 41 -1.93 -8.32 11.39
CA TYR A 41 -1.49 -7.14 10.65
C TYR A 41 -1.91 -7.22 9.18
N PHE A 42 -2.43 -6.10 8.66
CA PHE A 42 -2.63 -5.88 7.23
C PHE A 42 -2.02 -4.54 6.80
N GLY A 43 -1.10 -4.56 5.84
CA GLY A 43 -0.30 -3.39 5.48
C GLY A 43 -1.10 -2.27 4.84
N ARG A 44 -1.90 -2.61 3.83
CA ARG A 44 -2.81 -1.67 3.15
C ARG A 44 -3.79 -1.03 4.12
N ASP A 45 -4.50 -1.85 4.88
CA ASP A 45 -5.53 -1.44 5.82
C ASP A 45 -4.96 -0.53 6.90
N THR A 46 -3.75 -0.83 7.38
CA THR A 46 -2.99 0.02 8.29
C THR A 46 -2.71 1.39 7.66
N LEU A 47 -2.15 1.42 6.43
CA LEU A 47 -1.81 2.66 5.74
C LEU A 47 -3.05 3.53 5.47
N MET A 48 -4.13 2.92 4.99
CA MET A 48 -5.40 3.62 4.75
C MET A 48 -6.01 4.16 6.05
N SER A 49 -6.09 3.33 7.09
CA SER A 49 -6.67 3.72 8.39
C SER A 49 -5.87 4.85 9.02
N VAL A 50 -4.54 4.76 9.01
CA VAL A 50 -3.66 5.84 9.48
C VAL A 50 -3.91 7.11 8.70
N ARG A 51 -4.00 7.04 7.36
CA ARG A 51 -4.21 8.23 6.53
C ARG A 51 -5.55 8.92 6.79
N LEU A 52 -6.62 8.14 6.95
CA LEU A 52 -7.98 8.63 7.19
C LEU A 52 -8.13 9.20 8.61
N LEU A 53 -7.58 8.52 9.61
CA LEU A 53 -7.70 8.90 11.02
C LEU A 53 -6.62 9.88 11.48
N MET A 54 -5.59 10.16 10.67
CA MET A 54 -4.45 11.01 11.03
C MET A 54 -4.84 12.31 11.78
N PRO A 55 -5.88 13.07 11.38
CA PRO A 55 -6.27 14.28 12.11
C PRO A 55 -6.77 14.03 13.54
N ALA A 56 -7.33 12.85 13.81
CA ALA A 56 -7.88 12.43 15.11
C ALA A 56 -6.89 11.57 15.94
N LEU A 57 -5.88 10.99 15.30
CA LEU A 57 -4.83 10.22 15.97
C LEU A 57 -3.83 11.12 16.71
N GLN A 58 -3.26 10.58 17.77
CA GLN A 58 -2.08 11.15 18.43
C GLN A 58 -0.81 10.92 17.59
N PRO A 59 0.21 11.79 17.70
CA PRO A 59 1.46 11.63 16.95
C PRO A 59 2.10 10.24 17.09
N ALA A 60 2.16 9.71 18.31
CA ALA A 60 2.71 8.39 18.57
C ALA A 60 1.90 7.26 17.91
N ALA A 61 0.57 7.42 17.79
CA ALA A 61 -0.29 6.46 17.11
C ALA A 61 -0.06 6.46 15.58
N VAL A 62 0.09 7.64 14.97
CA VAL A 62 0.46 7.75 13.55
C VAL A 62 1.81 7.08 13.28
N GLU A 63 2.81 7.33 14.14
CA GLU A 63 4.13 6.72 14.06
C GLU A 63 4.11 5.21 14.28
N THR A 64 3.27 4.70 15.18
CA THR A 64 3.06 3.26 15.36
C THR A 64 2.50 2.63 14.08
N GLY A 65 1.52 3.26 13.42
CA GLY A 65 1.00 2.78 12.14
C GLY A 65 2.06 2.71 11.04
N LEU A 66 2.86 3.78 10.86
CA LEU A 66 3.97 3.77 9.89
C LEU A 66 5.07 2.77 10.26
N PHE A 67 5.39 2.64 11.56
CA PHE A 67 6.35 1.65 12.06
C PHE A 67 5.89 0.22 11.74
N SER A 68 4.60 -0.08 11.91
CA SER A 68 4.01 -1.40 11.67
C SER A 68 4.33 -1.90 10.26
N VAL A 69 4.30 -0.99 9.29
CA VAL A 69 4.58 -1.25 7.87
C VAL A 69 6.08 -1.30 7.58
N LEU A 70 6.84 -0.30 8.03
CA LEU A 70 8.29 -0.25 7.78
C LEU A 70 9.04 -1.45 8.36
N ALA A 71 8.61 -1.93 9.54
CA ALA A 71 9.19 -3.10 10.19
C ALA A 71 9.02 -4.38 9.38
N ARG A 72 7.99 -4.46 8.53
CA ARG A 72 7.57 -5.65 7.77
C ARG A 72 7.81 -5.54 6.27
N LEU A 73 8.72 -4.66 5.85
CA LEU A 73 9.11 -4.59 4.44
C LEU A 73 9.93 -5.82 4.03
N SER A 74 9.70 -6.31 2.81
CA SER A 74 10.55 -7.33 2.20
C SER A 74 12.00 -6.84 2.06
N PRO A 75 12.97 -7.76 1.88
CA PRO A 75 14.35 -7.39 1.54
C PRO A 75 14.47 -6.53 0.28
N GLN A 76 13.50 -6.61 -0.63
CA GLN A 76 13.45 -5.84 -1.87
C GLN A 76 12.78 -4.47 -1.71
N GLY A 77 11.99 -4.28 -0.65
CA GLY A 77 11.27 -3.05 -0.33
C GLY A 77 9.76 -3.11 -0.53
N GLU A 78 9.19 -4.30 -0.73
CA GLU A 78 7.74 -4.50 -0.84
C GLU A 78 7.07 -4.40 0.53
N VAL A 79 5.82 -3.96 0.55
CA VAL A 79 5.00 -3.88 1.75
C VAL A 79 4.29 -5.21 1.96
N ALA A 80 4.47 -5.82 3.14
CA ALA A 80 3.73 -7.02 3.50
C ALA A 80 2.22 -6.73 3.46
N HIS A 81 1.47 -7.55 2.73
CA HIS A 81 0.02 -7.46 2.69
C HIS A 81 -0.58 -7.91 4.00
N GLU A 82 -0.16 -9.08 4.49
CA GLU A 82 -0.62 -9.71 5.73
C GLU A 82 0.55 -10.41 6.44
N GLU A 83 0.37 -10.64 7.74
CA GLU A 83 1.27 -11.40 8.60
C GLU A 83 0.53 -12.64 9.13
N ASP A 84 1.01 -13.83 8.78
CA ASP A 84 0.55 -15.07 9.39
C ASP A 84 1.29 -15.27 10.72
N ILE A 85 0.52 -15.61 11.76
CA ILE A 85 1.01 -15.83 13.13
C ILE A 85 0.41 -17.10 13.73
N GLY A 86 1.04 -17.60 14.80
CA GLY A 86 0.52 -18.75 15.54
C GLY A 86 0.49 -20.02 14.69
N GLU A 87 -0.65 -20.73 14.67
CA GLU A 87 -0.76 -22.01 13.95
C GLU A 87 -0.62 -21.85 12.43
N PHE A 88 -1.09 -20.74 11.85
CA PHE A 88 -0.92 -20.49 10.41
C PHE A 88 0.56 -20.39 10.03
N ALA A 89 1.36 -19.63 10.80
CA ALA A 89 2.81 -19.55 10.59
C ALA A 89 3.47 -20.94 10.63
N ILE A 90 3.10 -21.79 11.60
CA ILE A 90 3.63 -23.16 11.71
C ILE A 90 3.27 -23.99 10.47
N LEU A 91 2.03 -23.90 9.99
CA LEU A 91 1.58 -24.61 8.80
C LEU A 91 2.31 -24.12 7.54
N ASP A 92 2.56 -22.82 7.42
CA ASP A 92 3.27 -22.24 6.29
C ASP A 92 4.74 -22.62 6.26
N HIS A 93 5.44 -22.59 7.40
CA HIS A 93 6.82 -23.07 7.50
C HIS A 93 6.91 -24.56 7.15
N ARG A 94 5.98 -25.40 7.64
CA ARG A 94 5.92 -26.82 7.27
C ARG A 94 5.74 -27.04 5.78
N LYS A 95 4.91 -26.20 5.14
CA LYS A 95 4.67 -26.27 3.69
C LYS A 95 5.86 -25.76 2.89
N ALA A 96 6.56 -24.72 3.36
CA ALA A 96 7.63 -24.05 2.64
C ALA A 96 8.98 -24.77 2.76
N ASP A 97 9.37 -25.19 3.96
CA ASP A 97 10.68 -25.78 4.23
C ASP A 97 10.65 -27.01 5.16
N GLY A 98 9.47 -27.43 5.63
CA GLY A 98 9.29 -28.59 6.50
C GLY A 98 9.57 -28.31 7.98
N SER A 99 9.99 -27.09 8.36
CA SER A 99 10.22 -26.71 9.74
C SER A 99 8.91 -26.45 10.49
N SER A 100 8.94 -26.55 11.83
CA SER A 100 7.80 -26.19 12.69
C SER A 100 8.18 -24.95 13.52
N SER A 101 8.14 -23.80 12.87
CA SER A 101 8.47 -22.50 13.44
C SER A 101 7.20 -21.66 13.63
N ASP A 102 7.10 -20.91 14.72
CA ASP A 102 6.04 -19.91 14.96
C ASP A 102 6.46 -18.49 14.54
N ALA A 103 7.64 -18.36 13.91
CA ALA A 103 8.11 -17.09 13.39
C ALA A 103 7.11 -16.53 12.35
N PRO A 104 6.71 -15.25 12.44
CA PRO A 104 5.72 -14.68 11.53
C PRO A 104 6.11 -14.86 10.06
N VAL A 105 5.14 -15.21 9.22
CA VAL A 105 5.29 -15.28 7.77
C VAL A 105 4.59 -14.08 7.14
N TYR A 106 5.24 -13.44 6.19
CA TYR A 106 4.70 -12.27 5.50
C TYR A 106 4.48 -12.60 4.04
N ASN A 107 3.28 -12.32 3.53
CA ASN A 107 3.03 -12.39 2.09
C ASN A 107 3.08 -10.99 1.46
N TYR A 108 3.52 -10.94 0.20
CA TYR A 108 3.75 -9.71 -0.57
C TYR A 108 2.98 -9.74 -1.88
N ASN A 109 1.78 -10.32 -1.83
CA ASN A 109 0.97 -10.63 -3.01
C ASN A 109 0.30 -9.39 -3.62
N MET A 110 0.02 -8.38 -2.80
CA MET A 110 -0.67 -7.16 -3.23
C MET A 110 0.32 -6.11 -3.70
N VAL A 111 0.14 -5.63 -4.93
CA VAL A 111 1.02 -4.65 -5.56
C VAL A 111 0.68 -3.20 -5.18
N ASP A 112 -0.53 -2.92 -4.70
CA ASP A 112 -0.99 -1.58 -4.33
C ASP A 112 -0.26 -0.99 -3.12
N SER A 113 -0.01 -1.83 -2.12
CA SER A 113 0.55 -1.47 -0.83
C SER A 113 1.97 -0.90 -0.96
N ASP A 114 2.74 -1.42 -1.92
CA ASP A 114 4.10 -0.97 -2.25
C ASP A 114 4.17 0.52 -2.56
N TYR A 115 3.13 1.06 -3.19
CA TYR A 115 3.03 2.45 -3.64
C TYR A 115 2.22 3.33 -2.68
N MET A 116 1.53 2.75 -1.70
CA MET A 116 0.75 3.51 -0.71
C MET A 116 1.61 4.04 0.45
N LEU A 117 2.72 3.37 0.78
CA LEU A 117 3.56 3.77 1.91
C LEU A 117 4.11 5.20 1.76
N ALA A 118 4.66 5.55 0.60
CA ALA A 118 5.31 6.85 0.41
C ALA A 118 4.34 8.06 0.53
N PRO A 119 3.14 8.04 -0.06
CA PRO A 119 2.13 9.09 0.16
C PRO A 119 1.71 9.25 1.62
N VAL A 120 1.51 8.15 2.36
CA VAL A 120 1.11 8.22 3.77
C VAL A 120 2.26 8.71 4.65
N ALA A 121 3.49 8.25 4.38
CA ALA A 121 4.68 8.73 5.06
C ALA A 121 4.93 10.22 4.80
N ARG A 122 4.81 10.70 3.56
CA ARG A 122 4.90 12.13 3.22
C ARG A 122 3.88 12.96 4.01
N ALA A 123 2.62 12.51 4.03
CA ALA A 123 1.54 13.22 4.73
C ALA A 123 1.89 13.47 6.21
N TRP A 124 2.54 12.50 6.87
CA TRP A 124 2.97 12.65 8.26
C TRP A 124 4.30 13.39 8.42
N LEU A 125 5.34 12.97 7.69
CA LEU A 125 6.72 13.41 7.91
C LEU A 125 6.98 14.82 7.37
N LEU A 126 6.23 15.25 6.35
CA LEU A 126 6.39 16.55 5.71
C LEU A 126 5.17 17.44 5.91
N ASP A 127 3.98 16.94 5.59
CA ASP A 127 2.81 17.83 5.46
C ASP A 127 2.19 18.17 6.82
N ASP A 128 2.11 17.22 7.76
CA ASP A 128 1.58 17.45 9.10
C ASP A 128 2.63 18.14 10.02
N PRO A 129 2.34 19.33 10.58
CA PRO A 129 3.27 20.03 11.48
C PRO A 129 3.67 19.21 12.71
N ARG A 130 2.78 18.34 13.22
CA ARG A 130 3.03 17.48 14.39
C ARG A 130 4.06 16.40 14.07
N GLY A 131 4.03 15.88 12.85
CA GLY A 131 4.96 14.84 12.40
C GLY A 131 6.29 15.42 11.93
N ARG A 132 6.28 16.60 11.29
CA ARG A 132 7.49 17.27 10.81
C ARG A 132 8.55 17.49 11.90
N THR A 133 8.13 17.87 13.11
CA THR A 133 9.06 18.07 14.24
C THR A 133 9.64 16.76 14.79
N ARG A 134 9.01 15.62 14.48
CA ARG A 134 9.35 14.28 14.97
C ARG A 134 10.05 13.42 13.91
N ALA A 135 9.99 13.84 12.65
CA ALA A 135 10.36 13.04 11.48
C ALA A 135 11.79 12.48 11.56
N ALA A 136 12.78 13.31 11.90
CA ALA A 136 14.17 12.86 11.98
C ALA A 136 14.39 11.80 13.06
N ALA A 137 13.80 12.02 14.25
CA ALA A 137 13.87 11.07 15.36
C ALA A 137 13.13 9.77 15.04
N PHE A 138 11.95 9.86 14.41
CA PHE A 138 11.20 8.69 13.95
C PHE A 138 12.03 7.84 12.97
N LEU A 139 12.60 8.45 11.93
CA LEU A 139 13.40 7.73 10.93
C LEU A 139 14.71 7.15 11.49
N ALA A 140 15.26 7.74 12.55
CA ALA A 140 16.47 7.25 13.20
C ALA A 140 16.22 6.00 14.10
N ARG A 141 14.96 5.71 14.47
CA ARG A 141 14.62 4.49 15.22
C ARG A 141 15.07 3.25 14.46
N ARG A 142 15.44 2.20 15.18
CA ARG A 142 15.91 0.93 14.60
C ARG A 142 14.95 -0.22 14.87
N VAL A 143 14.88 -1.14 13.92
CA VAL A 143 14.24 -2.45 14.04
C VAL A 143 15.06 -3.47 13.27
N ASP A 144 15.37 -4.59 13.91
CA ASP A 144 16.28 -5.65 13.41
C ASP A 144 17.63 -5.11 12.92
N GLY A 145 18.19 -4.15 13.66
CA GLY A 145 19.48 -3.57 13.32
C GLY A 145 19.47 -2.62 12.12
N GLU A 146 18.32 -2.20 11.59
CA GLU A 146 18.21 -1.23 10.48
C GLU A 146 17.36 -0.02 10.89
N THR A 147 17.71 1.19 10.43
CA THR A 147 16.89 2.39 10.71
C THR A 147 15.60 2.39 9.90
N LEU A 148 14.54 3.00 10.43
CA LEU A 148 13.30 3.22 9.69
C LEU A 148 13.53 4.07 8.43
N GLY A 149 14.48 5.01 8.47
CA GLY A 149 14.93 5.77 7.31
C GLY A 149 15.54 4.92 6.20
N ALA A 150 16.39 3.95 6.54
CA ALA A 150 16.96 3.02 5.56
C ALA A 150 15.88 2.11 4.95
N ARG A 151 14.93 1.64 5.77
CA ARG A 151 13.76 0.88 5.30
C ARG A 151 12.87 1.71 4.37
N MET A 152 12.64 2.98 4.69
CA MET A 152 11.91 3.90 3.82
C MET A 152 12.63 4.07 2.47
N VAL A 153 13.94 4.30 2.48
CA VAL A 153 14.75 4.36 1.25
C VAL A 153 14.68 3.06 0.46
N ARG A 154 14.64 1.89 1.12
CA ARG A 154 14.50 0.58 0.47
C ARG A 154 13.19 0.45 -0.31
N ASN A 155 12.05 0.83 0.27
CA ASN A 155 10.77 0.89 -0.45
C ASN A 155 10.80 1.92 -1.59
N LEU A 156 11.34 3.12 -1.37
CA LEU A 156 11.43 4.12 -2.45
C LEU A 156 12.30 3.66 -3.62
N ARG A 157 13.41 2.96 -3.35
CA ARG A 157 14.22 2.32 -4.40
C ARG A 157 13.40 1.27 -5.15
N PHE A 158 12.56 0.49 -4.47
CA PHE A 158 11.65 -0.45 -5.12
C PHE A 158 10.68 0.28 -6.05
N VAL A 159 9.95 1.28 -5.55
CA VAL A 159 9.00 2.10 -6.32
C VAL A 159 9.68 2.70 -7.57
N LEU A 160 10.83 3.34 -7.40
CA LEU A 160 11.57 3.95 -8.51
C LEU A 160 12.01 2.92 -9.56
N ARG A 161 12.49 1.75 -9.13
CA ARG A 161 12.87 0.67 -10.06
C ARG A 161 11.67 0.13 -10.83
N GLN A 162 10.54 -0.10 -10.17
CA GLN A 162 9.33 -0.64 -10.81
C GLN A 162 8.69 0.37 -11.78
N ALA A 163 8.81 1.68 -11.50
CA ALA A 163 8.24 2.73 -12.33
C ALA A 163 9.03 3.01 -13.62
N GLN A 164 10.32 2.68 -13.65
CA GLN A 164 11.24 3.05 -14.74
C GLN A 164 10.89 2.42 -16.11
N PRO A 165 10.52 1.13 -16.23
CA PRO A 165 10.17 0.54 -17.52
C PRO A 165 9.07 1.30 -18.28
N PHE A 166 7.97 1.65 -17.61
CA PHE A 166 6.89 2.43 -18.22
C PHE A 166 7.32 3.85 -18.57
N ALA A 167 8.12 4.49 -17.72
CA ALA A 167 8.57 5.85 -17.98
C ALA A 167 9.48 5.95 -19.22
N ARG A 168 10.24 4.88 -19.52
CA ARG A 168 11.09 4.80 -20.72
C ARG A 168 10.29 4.46 -21.99
N ASP A 169 9.26 3.63 -21.85
CA ASP A 169 8.43 3.13 -22.93
C ASP A 169 6.97 3.03 -22.46
N PRO A 170 6.18 4.12 -22.58
CA PRO A 170 4.87 4.24 -21.94
C PRO A 170 3.78 3.50 -22.72
N VAL A 171 3.87 2.17 -22.71
CA VAL A 171 2.92 1.24 -23.31
C VAL A 171 2.30 0.34 -22.25
N ALA A 172 1.11 -0.21 -22.53
CA ALA A 172 0.35 -1.02 -21.57
C ALA A 172 1.14 -2.23 -21.03
N ALA A 173 1.99 -2.84 -21.85
CA ALA A 173 2.84 -3.98 -21.45
C ALA A 173 3.92 -3.62 -20.39
N ARG A 174 4.13 -2.33 -20.09
CA ARG A 174 5.09 -1.84 -19.09
C ARG A 174 4.42 -1.31 -17.82
N LEU A 175 3.08 -1.33 -17.76
CA LEU A 175 2.34 -1.02 -16.54
C LEU A 175 2.59 -2.09 -15.46
N ILE A 176 2.37 -1.72 -14.21
CA ILE A 176 2.40 -2.65 -13.08
C ILE A 176 1.21 -3.60 -13.21
N ALA A 177 1.51 -4.88 -13.29
CA ALA A 177 0.52 -5.95 -13.32
C ALA A 177 0.47 -6.68 -11.97
N LEU A 178 -0.61 -7.42 -11.73
CA LEU A 178 -0.69 -8.38 -10.64
C LEU A 178 0.49 -9.36 -10.70
N LYS A 179 0.90 -9.90 -9.55
CA LYS A 179 1.99 -10.88 -9.48
C LYS A 179 1.69 -12.10 -10.36
N PRO A 180 2.70 -12.78 -10.91
CA PRO A 180 2.50 -14.00 -11.69
C PRO A 180 1.69 -15.05 -10.92
N GLY A 181 0.67 -15.62 -11.56
CA GLY A 181 -0.20 -16.63 -10.94
C GLY A 181 -1.25 -16.10 -9.97
N MET A 182 -1.37 -14.78 -9.81
CA MET A 182 -2.36 -14.14 -8.95
C MET A 182 -3.47 -13.48 -9.79
N ASP A 183 -4.71 -13.71 -9.37
CA ASP A 183 -5.93 -13.08 -9.92
C ASP A 183 -6.44 -11.93 -9.05
N ALA A 184 -5.95 -11.83 -7.81
CA ALA A 184 -6.12 -10.69 -6.91
C ALA A 184 -4.75 -10.11 -6.52
N GLY A 185 -4.66 -8.80 -6.35
CA GLY A 185 -3.39 -8.14 -6.00
C GLY A 185 -3.48 -6.63 -5.80
N GLU A 186 -4.69 -6.08 -5.64
CA GLU A 186 -4.97 -4.66 -5.52
C GLU A 186 -6.14 -4.42 -4.55
N TRP A 187 -6.50 -3.17 -4.32
CA TRP A 187 -7.51 -2.70 -3.37
C TRP A 187 -8.78 -3.57 -3.32
N ARG A 188 -9.31 -4.05 -4.45
CA ARG A 188 -10.59 -4.78 -4.50
C ARG A 188 -10.53 -6.15 -3.83
N ASP A 189 -9.32 -6.68 -3.69
CA ASP A 189 -9.05 -7.94 -2.98
C ASP A 189 -9.99 -9.08 -3.42
N SER A 190 -10.13 -9.22 -4.74
CA SER A 190 -11.06 -10.14 -5.38
C SER A 190 -10.48 -10.65 -6.69
N ASN A 191 -10.58 -11.96 -6.91
CA ASN A 191 -10.12 -12.62 -8.14
C ASN A 191 -10.84 -12.10 -9.39
N ASP A 192 -12.08 -11.65 -9.22
CA ASP A 192 -12.89 -11.08 -10.30
C ASP A 192 -12.86 -9.54 -10.30
N GLY A 193 -12.08 -8.93 -9.39
CA GLY A 193 -12.06 -7.47 -9.18
C GLY A 193 -11.67 -6.68 -10.42
N LEU A 194 -10.81 -7.26 -11.28
CA LEU A 194 -10.39 -6.68 -12.55
C LEU A 194 -11.10 -7.29 -13.77
N ALA A 195 -12.18 -8.05 -13.55
CA ALA A 195 -12.93 -8.74 -14.61
C ALA A 195 -12.02 -9.60 -15.54
N GLY A 196 -11.09 -10.35 -14.94
CA GLY A 196 -10.09 -11.16 -15.65
C GLY A 196 -8.88 -10.37 -16.19
N GLY A 197 -8.86 -9.05 -16.02
CA GLY A 197 -7.70 -8.21 -16.28
C GLY A 197 -6.59 -8.41 -15.24
N ARG A 198 -5.37 -7.98 -15.57
CA ARG A 198 -4.21 -8.09 -14.67
C ARG A 198 -3.50 -6.77 -14.40
N ILE A 199 -3.98 -5.67 -14.96
CA ILE A 199 -3.37 -4.36 -14.86
C ILE A 199 -4.33 -3.44 -14.10
N PRO A 200 -4.08 -3.16 -12.81
CA PRO A 200 -4.96 -2.32 -11.99
C PRO A 200 -4.84 -0.81 -12.27
N TYR A 201 -5.97 -0.13 -12.46
CA TYR A 201 -6.01 1.33 -12.68
C TYR A 201 -5.57 2.12 -11.45
N ASP A 202 -6.07 1.76 -10.27
CA ASP A 202 -5.75 2.40 -9.00
C ASP A 202 -4.24 2.40 -8.74
N VAL A 203 -3.56 1.29 -9.03
CA VAL A 203 -2.10 1.22 -8.90
C VAL A 203 -1.41 2.13 -9.92
N ASN A 204 -1.75 1.97 -11.20
CA ASN A 204 -0.98 2.59 -12.28
C ASN A 204 -1.28 4.07 -12.49
N ALA A 205 -2.55 4.45 -12.49
CA ALA A 205 -2.97 5.84 -12.74
C ALA A 205 -2.98 6.69 -11.47
N VAL A 206 -3.03 6.08 -10.28
CA VAL A 206 -3.18 6.82 -9.00
C VAL A 206 -1.98 6.61 -8.08
N LEU A 207 -1.70 5.38 -7.64
CA LEU A 207 -0.73 5.13 -6.57
C LEU A 207 0.72 5.30 -7.02
N VAL A 208 1.13 4.77 -8.17
CA VAL A 208 2.50 4.92 -8.70
C VAL A 208 2.90 6.40 -8.84
N PRO A 209 2.15 7.28 -9.56
CA PRO A 209 2.51 8.69 -9.64
C PRO A 209 2.49 9.39 -8.27
N ALA A 210 1.59 9.03 -7.36
CA ALA A 210 1.58 9.58 -6.00
C ALA A 210 2.81 9.16 -5.18
N ALA A 211 3.27 7.91 -5.34
CA ALA A 211 4.46 7.39 -4.68
C ALA A 211 5.73 8.08 -5.18
N LEU A 212 5.84 8.28 -6.50
CA LEU A 212 6.97 8.96 -7.13
C LEU A 212 7.04 10.45 -6.72
N ASP A 213 5.90 11.14 -6.70
CA ASP A 213 5.80 12.50 -6.16
C ASP A 213 6.24 12.58 -4.69
N SER A 214 5.87 11.56 -3.91
CA SER A 214 6.23 11.49 -2.50
C SER A 214 7.72 11.20 -2.32
N ALA A 215 8.31 10.35 -3.16
CA ALA A 215 9.74 10.12 -3.21
C ALA A 215 10.52 11.41 -3.49
N ALA A 216 10.09 12.17 -4.51
CA ALA A 216 10.69 13.45 -4.86
C ALA A 216 10.58 14.47 -3.72
N ALA A 217 9.41 14.57 -3.08
CA ALA A 217 9.22 15.50 -1.95
C ALA A 217 10.08 15.14 -0.73
N LEU A 218 10.16 13.84 -0.39
CA LEU A 218 10.97 13.35 0.72
C LEU A 218 12.47 13.55 0.47
N GLU A 219 12.94 13.36 -0.77
CA GLU A 219 14.33 13.64 -1.12
C GLU A 219 14.65 15.14 -1.10
N ALA A 220 13.80 15.98 -1.71
CA ALA A 220 13.96 17.43 -1.72
C ALA A 220 13.96 18.05 -0.31
N SER A 221 13.23 17.44 0.64
CA SER A 221 13.23 17.87 2.05
C SER A 221 14.58 17.69 2.75
N GLY A 222 15.47 16.86 2.21
CA GLY A 222 16.74 16.47 2.83
C GLY A 222 16.61 15.44 3.94
N LEU A 223 15.39 15.05 4.32
CA LEU A 223 15.11 14.13 5.42
C LEU A 223 15.74 12.73 5.21
N LEU A 224 15.86 12.30 3.96
CA LEU A 224 16.41 10.99 3.61
C LEU A 224 17.93 10.98 3.40
N ARG A 225 18.60 12.15 3.38
CA ARG A 225 20.05 12.25 3.11
C ARG A 225 20.93 11.33 3.96
N PRO A 226 20.67 11.12 5.28
CA PRO A 226 21.49 10.22 6.10
C PRO A 226 21.40 8.74 5.70
N TYR A 227 20.41 8.35 4.89
CA TYR A 227 20.10 6.96 4.56
C TYR A 227 20.31 6.64 3.07
N LEU A 228 20.60 7.64 2.24
CA LEU A 228 20.85 7.48 0.81
C LEU A 228 22.31 7.08 0.55
N ALA A 229 22.51 6.21 -0.42
CA ALA A 229 23.81 5.91 -1.01
C ALA A 229 24.07 6.81 -2.22
N ALA A 230 25.32 7.02 -2.59
CA ALA A 230 25.67 7.83 -3.77
C ALA A 230 25.02 7.31 -5.07
N SER A 231 24.82 5.99 -5.18
CA SER A 231 24.13 5.34 -6.31
C SER A 231 22.65 5.72 -6.43
N ASP A 232 22.03 6.27 -5.38
CA ASP A 232 20.61 6.64 -5.41
C ASP A 232 20.36 7.99 -6.08
N ALA A 233 21.36 8.88 -6.13
CA ALA A 233 21.20 10.28 -6.50
C ALA A 233 20.48 10.46 -7.84
N LYS A 234 20.84 9.66 -8.85
CA LYS A 234 20.21 9.71 -10.17
C LYS A 234 18.73 9.31 -10.11
N ALA A 235 18.42 8.16 -9.52
CA ALA A 235 17.06 7.63 -9.52
C ALA A 235 16.10 8.53 -8.73
N PHE A 236 16.54 9.07 -7.60
CA PHE A 236 15.74 10.00 -6.81
C PHE A 236 15.63 11.38 -7.46
N GLY A 237 16.70 11.89 -8.08
CA GLY A 237 16.66 13.15 -8.83
C GLY A 237 15.73 13.11 -10.05
N GLU A 238 15.52 11.94 -10.64
CA GLU A 238 14.58 11.73 -11.76
C GLU A 238 13.12 11.47 -11.31
N ALA A 239 12.87 11.26 -10.01
CA ALA A 239 11.58 10.79 -9.50
C ALA A 239 10.39 11.66 -9.95
N ARG A 240 10.56 13.00 -9.96
CA ARG A 240 9.50 13.92 -10.39
C ARG A 240 9.21 13.80 -11.89
N ALA A 241 10.24 13.73 -12.73
CA ALA A 241 10.07 13.58 -14.17
C ALA A 241 9.39 12.25 -14.52
N VAL A 242 9.76 11.18 -13.82
CA VAL A 242 9.10 9.87 -13.92
C VAL A 242 7.63 9.98 -13.49
N ALA A 243 7.33 10.66 -12.38
CA ALA A 243 5.95 10.87 -11.92
C ALA A 243 5.07 11.58 -12.97
N ASP A 244 5.63 12.61 -13.63
CA ASP A 244 4.91 13.39 -14.65
C ASP A 244 4.60 12.55 -15.90
N ILE A 245 5.50 11.65 -16.30
CA ILE A 245 5.25 10.67 -17.37
C ILE A 245 4.10 9.74 -16.96
N TRP A 246 4.17 9.13 -15.78
CA TRP A 246 3.12 8.24 -15.27
C TRP A 246 1.75 8.91 -15.23
N ARG A 247 1.67 10.12 -14.65
CA ARG A 247 0.42 10.89 -14.54
C ARG A 247 -0.18 11.23 -15.89
N THR A 248 0.66 11.50 -16.90
CA THR A 248 0.19 11.92 -18.23
C THR A 248 -0.15 10.73 -19.13
N LYS A 249 0.62 9.64 -19.04
CA LYS A 249 0.59 8.54 -20.01
C LYS A 249 -0.17 7.31 -19.52
N ALA A 250 -0.25 7.05 -18.21
CA ALA A 250 -0.94 5.87 -17.71
C ALA A 250 -2.47 5.96 -17.82
N PRO A 251 -3.15 7.06 -17.40
CA PRO A 251 -4.62 7.10 -17.41
C PRO A 251 -5.26 6.84 -18.78
N PRO A 252 -4.79 7.43 -19.90
CA PRO A 252 -5.38 7.18 -21.22
C PRO A 252 -5.31 5.72 -21.69
N LEU A 253 -4.43 4.89 -21.12
CA LEU A 253 -4.35 3.46 -21.45
C LEU A 253 -5.49 2.64 -20.85
N PHE A 254 -6.28 3.23 -19.94
CA PHE A 254 -7.46 2.62 -19.33
C PHE A 254 -8.77 3.18 -19.89
N ASP A 255 -8.71 4.16 -20.80
CA ASP A 255 -9.90 4.70 -21.42
C ASP A 255 -10.49 3.67 -22.40
N VAL A 256 -11.71 3.23 -22.11
CA VAL A 256 -12.48 2.31 -22.97
C VAL A 256 -13.64 3.09 -23.56
N THR A 257 -13.61 3.30 -24.87
CA THR A 257 -14.73 3.89 -25.63
C THR A 257 -15.40 2.80 -26.46
N LEU A 258 -16.70 2.61 -26.25
CA LEU A 258 -17.50 1.62 -26.97
C LEU A 258 -18.76 2.29 -27.51
N ALA A 259 -19.17 1.93 -28.72
CA ALA A 259 -20.48 2.36 -29.21
C ALA A 259 -21.59 1.67 -28.39
N PRO A 260 -22.75 2.33 -28.14
CA PRO A 260 -23.84 1.73 -27.38
C PRO A 260 -24.29 0.36 -27.91
N ALA A 261 -24.24 0.15 -29.24
CA ALA A 261 -24.55 -1.12 -29.86
C ALA A 261 -23.54 -2.22 -29.49
N GLU A 262 -22.25 -1.91 -29.46
CA GLU A 262 -21.18 -2.85 -29.11
C GLU A 262 -21.25 -3.23 -27.63
N ALA A 263 -21.51 -2.25 -26.76
CA ALA A 263 -21.70 -2.48 -25.32
C ALA A 263 -22.88 -3.42 -25.05
N ARG A 264 -24.03 -3.18 -25.68
CA ARG A 264 -25.20 -4.08 -25.58
C ARG A 264 -24.88 -5.50 -26.06
N GLN A 265 -24.20 -5.63 -27.20
CA GLN A 265 -23.79 -6.94 -27.69
C GLN A 265 -22.80 -7.65 -26.74
N ALA A 266 -21.91 -6.91 -26.08
CA ALA A 266 -20.99 -7.48 -25.09
C ALA A 266 -21.75 -8.04 -23.88
N VAL A 267 -22.75 -7.30 -23.37
CA VAL A 267 -23.65 -7.78 -22.31
C VAL A 267 -24.36 -9.07 -22.72
N SER A 268 -25.00 -9.10 -23.89
CA SER A 268 -25.68 -10.31 -24.39
C SER A 268 -24.73 -11.50 -24.61
N ARG A 269 -23.50 -11.25 -25.09
CA ARG A 269 -22.49 -12.31 -25.23
C ARG A 269 -22.08 -12.87 -23.87
N TYR A 270 -21.78 -12.01 -22.91
CA TYR A 270 -21.37 -12.42 -21.57
C TYR A 270 -22.49 -13.17 -20.84
N ALA A 271 -23.72 -12.65 -20.88
CA ALA A 271 -24.88 -13.29 -20.28
C ALA A 271 -25.12 -14.71 -20.82
N ARG A 272 -25.02 -14.91 -22.14
CA ARG A 272 -25.08 -16.24 -22.76
C ARG A 272 -23.95 -17.16 -22.31
N MET A 273 -22.74 -16.63 -22.15
CA MET A 273 -21.57 -17.40 -21.71
C MET A 273 -21.76 -17.95 -20.29
N ILE A 274 -22.31 -17.15 -19.38
CA ILE A 274 -22.53 -17.55 -17.98
C ILE A 274 -23.92 -18.15 -17.72
N GLY A 275 -24.77 -18.24 -18.75
CA GLY A 275 -26.10 -18.86 -18.67
C GLY A 275 -27.16 -18.05 -17.94
N VAL A 276 -27.11 -16.71 -17.98
CA VAL A 276 -28.09 -15.82 -17.34
C VAL A 276 -28.85 -14.96 -18.36
N PRO A 277 -30.07 -14.46 -18.04
CA PRO A 277 -30.79 -13.52 -18.91
C PRO A 277 -30.07 -12.17 -19.03
N ASP A 278 -30.04 -11.60 -20.23
CA ASP A 278 -29.44 -10.27 -20.51
C ASP A 278 -30.45 -9.12 -20.42
N ALA A 279 -31.75 -9.39 -20.61
CA ALA A 279 -32.79 -8.38 -20.66
C ALA A 279 -32.78 -7.37 -19.48
N PRO A 280 -32.60 -7.78 -18.19
CA PRO A 280 -32.53 -6.83 -17.08
C PRO A 280 -31.36 -5.86 -17.20
N ALA A 281 -30.18 -6.34 -17.64
CA ALA A 281 -28.99 -5.51 -17.79
C ALA A 281 -29.08 -4.56 -19.00
N LEU A 282 -29.77 -4.97 -20.07
CA LEU A 282 -29.96 -4.15 -21.26
C LEU A 282 -31.02 -3.03 -21.08
N ALA A 283 -31.87 -3.14 -20.05
CA ALA A 283 -32.92 -2.18 -19.74
C ALA A 283 -32.51 -1.11 -18.71
N ALA A 284 -31.37 -1.29 -18.04
CA ALA A 284 -30.81 -0.38 -17.03
C ALA A 284 -30.16 0.88 -17.63
#